data_AF-A0A5S9M2H5-F1
#
_entry.id   AF-A0A5S9M2H5-F1
#
_cell.length_a   1.000
_cell.length_b   1.000
_cell.length_c   1.000
_cell.angle_alpha   90.00
_cell.angle_beta   90.00
_cell.angle_gamma   90.00
#
_symmetry.space_group_name_H-M   'P 1'
#
loop_
_entity.id
_entity.type
_entity.pdbx_description
1 polymer ?
#
loop_
_entity_poly.entity_id
_entity_poly.type
_entity_poly.pdbx_seq_one_letter_code
_entity_poly.pdbx_strand_id
1 'polypeptide(L)'
;MGGGATPRAASALGVDPSLLFGPMIPVIGAGVLSMIIVAYFLGKAERKRLGVIELDQPIHANEMAAALQDDIKRPKLWWFNLALTLLLVLLLVSGKVSLTVLFVLAFCVAIIVNYPNLDQQRE
;
A
#
# COMPACT_ATOMS: atom_id res chain seq x y z
N MET A 1 -4.18 -33.67 -6.95
CA MET A 1 -5.47 -33.01 -6.59
C MET A 1 -5.17 -31.73 -5.84
N GLY A 2 -5.45 -30.51 -6.29
CA GLY A 2 -6.04 -30.04 -7.53
C GLY A 2 -5.60 -28.58 -7.78
N GLY A 3 -4.83 -28.36 -8.85
CA GLY A 3 -4.38 -27.03 -9.25
C GLY A 3 -4.10 -26.90 -10.75
N GLY A 4 -4.58 -27.85 -11.56
CA GLY A 4 -4.20 -27.97 -12.97
C GLY A 4 -5.27 -27.61 -13.99
N ALA A 5 -6.54 -27.53 -13.60
CA ALA A 5 -7.65 -27.36 -14.55
C ALA A 5 -7.88 -25.90 -14.94
N THR A 6 -7.87 -24.98 -13.97
CA THR A 6 -8.15 -23.55 -14.21
C THR A 6 -7.06 -22.84 -15.02
N PRO A 7 -5.75 -23.04 -14.76
CA PRO A 7 -4.71 -22.35 -15.51
C PRO A 7 -4.59 -22.85 -16.97
N ARG A 8 -4.80 -24.16 -17.21
CA ARG A 8 -4.69 -24.72 -18.57
C ARG A 8 -5.94 -24.50 -19.42
N ALA A 9 -7.14 -24.43 -18.83
CA ALA A 9 -8.35 -24.09 -19.56
C ALA A 9 -8.30 -22.65 -20.12
N ALA A 10 -7.67 -21.73 -19.38
CA ALA A 10 -7.49 -20.34 -19.83
C ALA A 10 -6.55 -20.23 -21.05
N SER A 11 -5.52 -21.08 -21.15
CA SER A 11 -4.59 -21.06 -22.31
C SER A 11 -5.17 -21.64 -23.60
N ALA A 12 -6.28 -22.39 -23.54
CA ALA A 12 -6.90 -23.01 -24.72
C ALA A 12 -7.80 -22.05 -25.52
N LEU A 13 -8.20 -20.92 -24.94
CA LEU A 13 -9.09 -19.94 -25.58
C LEU A 13 -8.34 -18.82 -26.33
N GLY A 14 -7.00 -18.76 -26.26
CA GLY A 14 -6.19 -17.81 -27.04
C GLY A 14 -6.51 -16.33 -26.83
N VAL A 15 -7.30 -16.00 -25.79
CA VAL A 15 -7.67 -14.62 -25.48
C VAL A 15 -6.60 -14.07 -24.55
N ASP A 16 -5.91 -13.02 -25.02
CA ASP A 16 -4.96 -12.25 -24.24
C ASP A 16 -5.61 -11.84 -22.90
N PRO A 17 -5.07 -12.24 -21.73
CA PRO A 17 -5.69 -11.98 -20.43
C PRO A 17 -6.02 -10.51 -20.21
N SER A 18 -5.27 -9.61 -20.85
CA SER A 18 -5.48 -8.16 -20.87
C SER A 18 -6.89 -7.73 -21.33
N LEU A 19 -7.53 -8.49 -22.22
CA LEU A 19 -8.90 -8.25 -22.69
C LEU A 19 -9.96 -8.52 -21.61
N LEU A 20 -9.68 -9.39 -20.64
CA LEU A 20 -10.57 -9.69 -19.53
C LEU A 20 -10.48 -8.64 -18.40
N PHE A 21 -9.31 -8.03 -18.24
CA PHE A 21 -9.09 -7.02 -17.18
C PHE A 21 -9.83 -5.70 -17.46
N GLY A 22 -9.94 -5.27 -18.72
CA GLY A 22 -10.63 -4.02 -19.09
C GLY A 22 -12.09 -3.96 -18.57
N PRO A 23 -12.93 -4.97 -18.86
CA PRO A 23 -14.29 -5.06 -18.32
C PRO A 23 -14.39 -5.24 -16.80
N MET A 24 -13.33 -5.72 -16.14
CA MET A 24 -13.31 -5.91 -14.68
C MET A 24 -12.97 -4.64 -13.89
N ILE A 25 -12.34 -3.65 -14.52
CA ILE A 25 -12.01 -2.34 -13.91
C ILE A 25 -13.22 -1.70 -13.20
N PRO A 26 -14.41 -1.57 -13.82
CA PRO A 26 -15.57 -1.00 -13.15
C PRO A 26 -16.04 -1.82 -11.95
N VAL A 27 -15.92 -3.16 -12.00
CA VAL A 27 -16.29 -4.05 -10.89
C VAL A 27 -15.31 -3.88 -9.72
N ILE A 28 -14.01 -3.80 -10.00
CA ILE A 28 -12.98 -3.53 -8.99
C ILE A 28 -13.22 -2.15 -8.37
N GLY A 29 -13.53 -1.14 -9.18
CA GLY A 29 -13.88 0.20 -8.70
C GLY A 29 -15.08 0.20 -7.76
N ALA A 30 -16.16 -0.51 -8.13
CA ALA A 30 -17.34 -0.67 -7.28
C ALA A 30 -17.01 -1.40 -5.97
N GLY A 31 -16.15 -2.43 -6.02
CA GLY A 31 -15.68 -3.15 -4.83
C GLY A 31 -14.87 -2.27 -3.88
N VAL A 32 -13.90 -1.52 -4.40
CA VAL A 32 -13.10 -0.57 -3.61
C VAL A 32 -13.98 0.51 -3.00
N LEU A 33 -14.92 1.06 -3.77
CA LEU A 33 -15.86 2.07 -3.29
C LEU A 33 -16.72 1.52 -2.14
N SER A 34 -17.27 0.32 -2.30
CA SER A 34 -18.03 -0.36 -1.24
C SER A 34 -17.19 -0.58 0.02
N MET A 35 -15.93 -0.98 -0.14
CA MET A 35 -15.01 -1.18 1.00
C MET A 35 -14.76 0.12 1.76
N ILE A 36 -14.55 1.24 1.06
CA ILE A 36 -14.39 2.57 1.68
C ILE A 36 -15.67 2.98 2.41
N ILE A 37 -16.83 2.77 1.79
CA ILE A 37 -18.14 3.07 2.38
C ILE A 37 -18.33 2.30 3.70
N VAL A 38 -18.12 0.99 3.68
CA VAL A 38 -18.26 0.12 4.86
C VAL A 38 -17.26 0.51 5.94
N ALA A 39 -15.99 0.75 5.58
CA ALA A 39 -14.96 1.18 6.53
C ALA A 39 -15.34 2.51 7.21
N TYR A 40 -15.91 3.46 6.47
CA TYR A 40 -16.40 4.73 7.02
C TYR A 40 -17.58 4.52 7.99
N PHE A 41 -18.56 3.70 7.62
CA PHE A 41 -19.70 3.41 8.48
C PHE A 41 -19.29 2.69 9.76
N LEU A 42 -18.46 1.66 9.67
CA LEU A 42 -17.91 0.95 10.83
C LEU A 42 -17.05 1.89 11.68
N GLY A 43 -16.16 2.68 11.08
CA GLY A 43 -15.33 3.64 11.81
C GLY A 43 -16.16 4.67 12.58
N LYS A 44 -17.25 5.17 11.99
CA LYS A 44 -18.18 6.09 12.66
C LYS A 44 -18.98 5.39 13.77
N ALA A 45 -19.44 4.15 13.55
CA ALA A 45 -20.14 3.36 14.54
C ALA A 45 -19.25 3.07 15.76
N GLU A 46 -17.98 2.71 15.54
CA GLU A 46 -17.05 2.45 16.63
C GLU A 46 -16.59 3.72 17.35
N ARG A 47 -16.47 4.86 16.66
CA ARG A 47 -16.31 6.16 17.34
C ARG A 47 -17.49 6.48 18.26
N LYS A 48 -18.72 6.12 17.85
CA LYS A 48 -19.92 6.33 18.67
C LYS A 48 -19.99 5.34 19.85
N ARG A 49 -19.49 4.11 19.68
CA ARG A 49 -19.48 3.08 20.73
C ARG A 49 -18.38 3.29 21.77
N LEU A 50 -17.19 3.68 21.32
CA LEU A 50 -16.02 3.89 22.17
C LEU A 50 -16.01 5.27 22.85
N GLY A 51 -16.80 6.22 22.33
CA GLY A 51 -16.68 7.63 22.73
C GLY A 51 -15.37 8.23 22.20
N VAL A 52 -15.33 9.56 22.05
CA VAL A 52 -14.05 10.23 21.84
C VAL A 52 -13.31 10.10 23.16
N ILE A 53 -12.33 9.19 23.24
CA ILE A 53 -11.36 9.21 24.32
C ILE A 53 -10.56 10.50 24.10
N GLU A 54 -11.01 11.59 24.70
CA GLU A 54 -10.15 12.73 24.95
C GLU A 54 -9.03 12.19 25.83
N LEU A 55 -7.83 12.12 25.26
CA LEU A 55 -6.59 11.90 26.00
C LEU A 55 -6.31 13.16 26.83
N ASP A 56 -7.19 13.47 27.79
CA ASP A 56 -7.03 14.56 28.75
C ASP A 56 -6.27 14.01 29.97
N GLN A 57 -4.99 13.72 29.76
CA GLN A 57 -4.06 13.36 30.83
C GLN A 57 -2.76 14.16 30.65
N PRO A 58 -2.62 15.31 31.33
CA PRO A 58 -1.36 16.01 31.45
C PRO A 58 -0.58 15.41 32.61
N ILE A 59 -0.16 14.14 32.52
CA ILE A 59 0.62 13.49 33.59
C ILE A 59 1.84 12.78 33.00
N HIS A 60 2.97 13.50 33.03
CA HIS A 60 4.35 13.00 33.02
C HIS A 60 4.88 12.20 31.81
N ALA A 61 4.27 12.27 30.63
CA ALA A 61 4.82 11.68 29.39
C ALA A 61 5.88 12.55 28.67
N ASN A 62 6.38 13.62 29.30
CA ASN A 62 7.02 14.73 28.57
C ASN A 62 8.50 14.55 28.20
N GLU A 63 9.23 13.55 28.72
CA GLU A 63 10.68 13.43 28.43
C GLU A 63 10.99 12.28 27.47
N MET A 64 10.29 11.14 27.59
CA MET A 64 10.51 9.99 26.71
C MET A 64 9.71 10.06 25.41
N ALA A 65 8.52 10.70 25.41
CA ALA A 65 7.71 10.85 24.21
C ALA A 65 8.15 12.03 23.33
N ALA A 66 8.72 13.09 23.90
CA ALA A 66 9.27 14.21 23.14
C ALA A 66 10.48 13.79 22.29
N ALA A 67 11.35 12.92 22.83
CA ALA A 67 12.47 12.33 22.09
C ALA A 67 12.01 11.39 20.94
N LEU A 68 10.84 10.75 21.09
CA LEU A 68 10.25 9.87 20.06
C LEU A 68 9.40 10.63 19.04
N GLN A 69 8.88 11.82 19.35
CA GLN A 69 7.99 12.58 18.46
C GLN A 69 8.71 13.23 17.28
N ASP A 70 9.98 13.62 17.44
CA ASP A 70 10.77 14.19 16.34
C ASP A 70 11.23 13.13 15.34
N ASP A 71 11.45 11.89 15.79
CA ASP A 71 11.99 10.82 14.94
C ASP A 71 10.90 10.03 14.17
N ILE A 72 9.66 9.98 14.69
CA ILE A 72 8.53 9.32 13.99
C ILE A 72 8.05 10.14 12.80
N LYS A 73 8.28 11.47 12.81
CA LYS A 73 8.02 12.33 11.65
C LYS A 73 9.24 12.35 10.74
N ARG A 74 9.44 11.28 9.97
CA ARG A 74 10.27 11.34 8.74
C ARG A 74 9.38 11.45 7.49
N PRO A 75 8.69 12.59 7.25
CA PRO A 75 7.72 12.76 6.17
C PRO A 75 8.34 12.96 4.79
N LYS A 76 9.67 13.10 4.68
CA LYS A 76 10.29 13.65 3.46
C LYS A 76 10.23 12.70 2.24
N LEU A 77 10.00 11.41 2.45
CA LEU A 77 10.05 10.39 1.39
C LEU A 77 8.69 9.76 1.07
N TRP A 78 7.61 10.17 1.74
CA TRP A 78 6.27 9.61 1.51
C TRP A 78 5.80 9.83 0.06
N TRP A 79 5.97 11.05 -0.46
CA TRP A 79 5.61 11.37 -1.86
C TRP A 79 6.45 10.61 -2.87
N PHE A 80 7.73 10.39 -2.59
CA PHE A 80 8.60 9.58 -3.44
C PHE A 80 8.12 8.13 -3.50
N ASN A 81 7.89 7.51 -2.33
CA ASN A 81 7.40 6.13 -2.27
C ASN A 81 6.01 5.98 -2.89
N LEU A 82 5.14 6.98 -2.76
CA LEU A 82 3.84 7.00 -3.44
C LEU A 82 4.01 7.03 -4.98
N ALA A 83 4.85 7.92 -5.49
CA ALA A 83 5.12 8.02 -6.93
C ALA A 83 5.75 6.73 -7.48
N LEU A 84 6.72 6.15 -6.75
CA LEU A 84 7.35 4.88 -7.10
C LEU A 84 6.32 3.74 -7.15
N THR A 85 5.41 3.70 -6.19
CA THR A 85 4.33 2.69 -6.14
C THR A 85 3.35 2.86 -7.30
N LEU A 86 2.94 4.09 -7.62
CA LEU A 86 2.06 4.37 -8.75
C LEU A 86 2.72 3.98 -10.08
N LEU A 87 3.98 4.33 -10.27
CA LEU A 87 4.75 3.94 -11.45
C LEU A 87 4.84 2.41 -11.57
N LEU A 88 5.14 1.71 -10.47
CA LEU A 88 5.19 0.25 -10.42
C LEU A 88 3.85 -0.37 -10.84
N VAL A 89 2.72 0.14 -10.33
CA VAL A 89 1.39 -0.33 -10.70
C VAL A 89 1.10 -0.10 -12.18
N LEU A 90 1.46 1.06 -12.75
CA LEU A 90 1.26 1.36 -14.16
C LEU A 90 2.09 0.43 -15.07
N LEU A 91 3.34 0.16 -14.70
CA LEU A 91 4.20 -0.78 -15.42
C LEU A 91 3.72 -2.23 -15.30
N LEU A 92 3.21 -2.60 -14.12
CA LEU A 92 2.62 -3.92 -13.89
C LEU A 92 1.37 -4.13 -14.76
N VAL A 93 0.47 -3.15 -14.80
CA VAL A 93 -0.73 -3.17 -15.64
C VAL A 93 -0.38 -3.18 -17.13
N SER A 94 0.76 -2.57 -17.52
CA SER A 94 1.25 -2.62 -18.91
C SER A 94 1.67 -4.03 -19.36
N GLY A 95 1.97 -4.95 -18.45
CA GLY A 95 2.24 -6.37 -18.75
C GLY A 95 3.54 -6.65 -19.54
N LYS A 96 4.37 -5.64 -19.81
CA LYS A 96 5.57 -5.76 -20.66
C LYS A 96 6.78 -6.39 -19.96
N VAL A 97 6.79 -6.42 -18.63
CA VAL A 97 7.92 -6.88 -17.81
C VAL A 97 7.40 -7.84 -16.74
N SER A 98 8.18 -8.86 -16.37
CA SER A 98 7.82 -9.83 -15.32
C SER A 98 7.63 -9.13 -13.97
N LEU A 99 6.58 -9.52 -13.23
CA LEU A 99 6.27 -9.00 -11.88
C LEU A 99 7.47 -9.06 -10.95
N THR A 100 8.23 -10.16 -10.99
CA THR A 100 9.42 -10.35 -10.14
C THR A 100 10.49 -9.30 -10.42
N VAL A 101 10.73 -9.00 -11.70
CA VAL A 101 11.75 -8.01 -12.12
C VAL A 101 11.35 -6.61 -11.68
N LEU A 102 10.07 -6.26 -11.86
CA LEU A 102 9.48 -5.00 -11.41
C LEU A 102 9.61 -4.79 -9.91
N PHE A 103 9.32 -5.84 -9.12
CA PHE A 103 9.42 -5.78 -7.67
C PHE A 103 10.85 -5.58 -7.17
N VAL A 104 11.79 -6.37 -7.68
CA VAL A 104 13.21 -6.28 -7.29
C VAL A 104 13.76 -4.90 -7.66
N LEU A 105 13.45 -4.39 -8.86
CA LEU A 105 13.93 -3.09 -9.32
C LEU A 105 13.37 -1.93 -8.48
N ALA A 106 12.05 -1.92 -8.23
CA ALA A 106 11.43 -0.91 -7.37
C ALA A 106 11.98 -0.97 -5.94
N PHE A 107 12.22 -2.16 -5.40
CA PHE A 107 12.80 -2.34 -4.07
C PHE A 107 14.23 -1.81 -3.97
N CYS A 108 15.09 -2.10 -4.97
CA CYS A 108 16.44 -1.55 -5.02
C CYS A 108 16.42 -0.02 -5.04
N VAL A 109 15.57 0.58 -5.87
CA VAL A 109 15.39 2.04 -5.93
C VAL A 109 14.90 2.59 -4.58
N ALA A 110 13.92 1.93 -3.98
CA ALA A 110 13.36 2.34 -2.69
C ALA A 110 14.40 2.34 -1.58
N ILE A 111 15.28 1.32 -1.50
CA ILE A 111 16.33 1.29 -0.47
C ILE A 111 17.33 2.43 -0.66
N ILE A 112 17.82 2.64 -1.87
CA ILE A 112 18.82 3.68 -2.17
C ILE A 112 18.28 5.06 -1.79
N VAL A 113 17.02 5.34 -2.09
CA VAL A 113 16.41 6.66 -1.86
C VAL A 113 15.90 6.82 -0.44
N ASN A 114 15.39 5.76 0.21
CA ASN A 114 14.91 5.85 1.59
C ASN A 114 16.02 5.84 2.64
N TYR A 115 17.15 5.19 2.36
CA TYR A 115 18.27 5.07 3.29
C TYR A 115 19.61 5.48 2.64
N PRO A 116 19.76 6.74 2.17
CA PRO A 116 20.96 7.21 1.46
C PRO A 116 22.15 7.49 2.38
N ASN A 117 21.97 7.62 3.69
CA ASN A 117 23.05 7.93 4.65
C ASN A 117 23.05 6.96 5.83
N LEU A 118 24.12 6.18 5.96
CA LEU A 118 24.43 5.37 7.14
C LEU A 118 25.03 6.23 8.29
N ASP A 119 25.38 7.48 7.99
CA ASP A 119 26.21 8.32 8.86
C ASP A 119 25.44 9.08 9.96
N GLN A 120 24.11 8.98 10.01
CA GLN A 120 23.29 9.58 11.09
C GLN A 120 23.00 8.61 12.25
N GLN A 121 23.55 7.39 12.25
CA GLN A 121 23.33 6.40 13.31
C GLN A 121 24.41 6.39 14.41
N ARG A 122 25.22 7.46 14.54
CA ARG A 122 26.39 7.50 15.42
C ARG A 122 26.38 8.58 16.51
N GLU A 123 25.21 9.04 16.93
CA GLU A 123 25.02 9.79 18.19
C GLU A 123 23.88 9.22 19.02
#